data_AF-A0A936AVB4-F1
#
_entry.id   AF-A0A936AVB4-F1
#
_cell.length_a   1.000
_cell.length_b   1.000
_cell.length_c   1.000
_cell.angle_alpha   90.00
_cell.angle_beta   90.00
_cell.angle_gamma   90.00
#
_symmetry.space_group_name_H-M   'P 1'
#
loop_
_entity.id
_entity.type
_entity.pdbx_description
1 polymer ?
#
loop_
_entity_poly.entity_id
_entity_poly.type
_entity_poly.pdbx_seq_one_letter_code
_entity_poly.pdbx_strand_id
1 'polypeptide(L)'
;MLRRTKAQVASDLPERSESLLYCEMGDTQRAMYEEFRSKIKFEIEEGVKQVGINKMRIRVIEGLLRLRQICNSPQLIDQNLPNHLRQSVKIETLLDIIENDLGDHHALVYSQFTSMLALVRHELDKRNIPYAYLDGSTKDRQGAVSDFMDKKKSDYF
;
A
#
# COMPACT_ATOMS: atom_id res chain seq x y z
N MET A 1 -6.83 28.00 12.49
CA MET A 1 -6.30 27.27 11.32
C MET A 1 -4.99 27.92 10.91
N LEU A 2 -3.84 27.34 11.27
CA LEU A 2 -2.53 27.89 10.92
C LEU A 2 -2.16 27.45 9.50
N ARG A 3 -2.37 28.31 8.51
CA ARG A 3 -1.83 28.13 7.16
C ARG A 3 -0.51 28.88 7.07
N ARG A 4 0.59 28.22 7.44
CA ARG A 4 1.93 28.69 7.08
C ARG A 4 2.26 28.12 5.70
N THR A 5 2.52 28.99 4.73
CA THR A 5 3.11 28.58 3.46
C THR A 5 4.56 28.15 3.71
N LYS A 6 5.03 27.10 3.04
CA LYS A 6 6.41 26.56 3.14
C LYS A 6 7.51 27.60 2.94
N ALA A 7 7.18 28.78 2.41
CA ALA A 7 8.11 29.88 2.15
C ALA A 7 8.63 30.63 3.39
N GLN A 8 8.07 30.41 4.60
CA GLN A 8 8.47 31.14 5.81
C GLN A 8 9.29 30.34 6.83
N VAL A 9 9.63 29.07 6.54
CA VAL A 9 10.32 28.21 7.52
C VAL A 9 11.41 27.39 6.82
N ALA A 10 12.66 27.85 6.96
CA ALA A 10 13.92 27.24 6.53
C ALA A 10 14.24 27.28 5.01
N SER A 11 15.13 28.19 4.63
CA SER A 11 15.77 28.29 3.31
C SER A 11 16.78 27.16 3.01
N ASP A 12 17.04 26.27 3.97
CA ASP A 12 18.08 25.23 3.91
C ASP A 12 17.53 23.80 3.71
N LEU A 13 16.23 23.66 3.43
CA LEU A 13 15.67 22.35 3.11
C LEU A 13 16.01 21.98 1.66
N PRO A 14 16.69 20.84 1.41
CA PRO A 14 16.91 20.37 0.05
C PRO A 14 15.58 20.16 -0.66
N GLU A 15 15.59 20.33 -1.99
CA GLU A 15 14.38 20.11 -2.78
C GLU A 15 13.86 18.68 -2.59
N ARG A 16 12.53 18.54 -2.57
CA ARG A 16 11.90 17.24 -2.51
C ARG A 16 12.18 16.49 -3.80
N SER A 17 12.94 15.39 -3.73
CA SER A 17 13.06 14.43 -4.82
C SER A 17 11.83 13.52 -4.86
N GLU A 18 11.26 13.31 -6.05
CA GLU A 18 10.19 12.34 -6.29
C GLU A 18 10.68 11.31 -7.32
N SER A 19 10.69 10.04 -6.94
CA SER A 19 11.05 8.92 -7.82
C SER A 19 9.85 7.97 -7.99
N LEU A 20 9.66 7.49 -9.22
CA LEU A 20 8.66 6.47 -9.53
C LEU A 20 9.36 5.14 -9.72
N LEU A 21 9.02 4.18 -8.86
CA LEU A 21 9.51 2.80 -8.96
C LEU A 21 8.45 1.92 -9.59
N TYR A 22 8.81 1.29 -10.71
CA TYR A 22 7.95 0.34 -11.41
C TYR A 22 8.17 -1.07 -10.86
N CYS A 23 7.16 -1.61 -10.20
CA CYS A 23 7.17 -2.98 -9.67
C CYS A 23 6.47 -3.92 -10.66
N GLU A 24 7.23 -4.78 -11.33
CA GLU A 24 6.69 -5.78 -12.27
C GLU A 24 6.12 -6.98 -11.52
N MET A 25 4.84 -7.29 -11.72
CA MET A 25 4.22 -8.47 -11.11
C MET A 25 4.89 -9.75 -11.64
N GLY A 26 5.24 -10.64 -10.71
CA GLY A 26 5.60 -12.02 -11.02
C GLY A 26 4.42 -12.81 -11.60
N ASP A 27 4.72 -13.97 -12.20
CA ASP A 27 3.78 -14.76 -12.99
C ASP A 27 2.49 -15.08 -12.25
N THR A 28 2.59 -15.48 -10.98
CA THR A 28 1.44 -15.86 -10.17
C THR A 28 0.49 -14.69 -9.90
N GLN A 29 1.04 -13.54 -9.47
CA GLN A 29 0.24 -12.35 -9.19
C GLN A 29 -0.37 -11.80 -10.49
N ARG A 30 0.39 -11.84 -11.59
CA ARG A 30 -0.08 -11.43 -12.92
C ARG A 30 -1.20 -12.32 -13.45
N ALA A 31 -1.09 -13.64 -13.31
CA ALA A 31 -2.13 -14.57 -13.71
C ALA A 31 -3.45 -14.28 -12.97
N MET A 32 -3.39 -14.08 -11.65
CA MET A 32 -4.56 -13.72 -10.85
C MET A 32 -5.16 -12.37 -11.28
N TYR A 33 -4.32 -11.38 -11.54
CA TYR A 33 -4.75 -10.08 -12.04
C TYR A 33 -5.49 -10.21 -13.38
N GLU A 34 -4.92 -10.95 -14.33
CA GLU A 34 -5.46 -11.11 -15.68
C GLU A 34 -6.74 -11.94 -15.72
N GLU A 35 -6.82 -13.01 -14.93
CA GLU A 35 -8.04 -13.81 -14.77
C GLU A 35 -9.17 -12.92 -14.22
N PHE A 36 -8.89 -12.18 -13.16
CA PHE A 36 -9.86 -11.31 -12.53
C PHE A 36 -10.29 -10.15 -13.43
N ARG A 37 -9.33 -9.53 -14.14
CA ARG A 37 -9.58 -8.48 -15.13
C ARG A 37 -10.50 -8.97 -16.24
N SER A 38 -10.22 -10.15 -16.79
CA SER A 38 -11.00 -10.73 -17.88
C SER A 38 -12.42 -11.06 -17.45
N LYS A 39 -12.59 -11.66 -16.26
CA LYS A 39 -13.89 -11.94 -15.68
C LYS A 39 -14.73 -10.68 -15.50
N ILE A 40 -14.18 -9.66 -14.86
CA ILE A 40 -14.89 -8.41 -14.61
C ILE A 40 -15.23 -7.68 -15.90
N LYS A 41 -14.31 -7.66 -16.86
CA LYS A 41 -14.57 -7.06 -18.17
C LYS A 41 -15.77 -7.71 -18.84
N PHE A 42 -15.81 -9.04 -18.87
CA PHE A 42 -16.93 -9.80 -19.43
C PHE A 42 -18.26 -9.49 -18.69
N GLU A 43 -18.27 -9.55 -17.36
CA GLU A 43 -19.46 -9.22 -16.56
C GLU A 43 -19.97 -7.79 -16.83
N ILE A 44 -19.07 -6.82 -16.96
CA ILE A 44 -19.42 -5.43 -17.26
C ILE A 44 -19.98 -5.33 -18.67
N GLU A 45 -19.33 -5.92 -19.68
CA GLU A 45 -19.78 -5.86 -21.07
C GLU A 45 -21.18 -6.45 -21.25
N GLU A 46 -21.44 -7.61 -20.67
CA GLU A 46 -22.76 -8.25 -20.71
C GLU A 46 -23.80 -7.43 -19.93
N GLY A 47 -23.46 -6.93 -18.74
CA GLY A 47 -24.37 -6.08 -17.97
C GLY A 47 -24.70 -4.76 -18.68
N VAL A 48 -23.72 -4.15 -19.38
CA VAL A 48 -23.95 -2.92 -20.15
C VAL A 48 -24.95 -3.16 -21.28
N LYS A 49 -24.88 -4.30 -21.97
CA LYS A 49 -25.85 -4.67 -23.01
C LYS A 49 -27.28 -4.82 -22.46
N GLN A 50 -27.43 -5.28 -21.22
CA GLN A 50 -28.74 -5.55 -20.61
C GLN A 50 -29.37 -4.31 -19.95
N VAL A 51 -28.60 -3.54 -19.18
CA VAL A 51 -29.12 -2.48 -18.31
C VAL A 51 -28.49 -1.10 -18.54
N GLY A 52 -27.52 -1.01 -19.47
CA GLY A 52 -26.80 0.23 -19.79
C GLY A 52 -25.69 0.58 -18.78
N ILE A 53 -24.73 1.40 -19.23
CA ILE A 53 -23.52 1.75 -18.47
C ILE A 53 -23.80 2.46 -17.13
N ASN A 54 -24.85 3.29 -17.07
CA ASN A 54 -25.19 4.03 -15.85
C ASN A 54 -25.57 3.08 -14.70
N LYS A 55 -26.22 1.96 -15.00
CA LYS A 55 -26.57 0.93 -13.99
C LYS A 55 -25.37 0.07 -13.61
N MET A 56 -24.37 -0.06 -14.48
CA MET A 56 -23.14 -0.82 -14.23
C MET A 56 -22.01 -0.02 -13.54
N ARG A 57 -22.14 1.30 -13.39
CA ARG A 57 -21.10 2.18 -12.85
C ARG A 57 -20.52 1.70 -11.51
N ILE A 58 -21.36 1.27 -10.58
CA ILE A 58 -20.90 0.78 -9.27
C ILE A 58 -20.05 -0.49 -9.44
N ARG A 59 -20.46 -1.39 -10.34
CA ARG A 59 -19.73 -2.63 -10.65
C ARG A 59 -18.37 -2.35 -11.27
N VAL A 60 -18.27 -1.34 -12.14
CA VAL A 60 -16.99 -0.88 -12.71
C VAL A 60 -16.05 -0.40 -11.60
N ILE A 61 -16.55 0.45 -10.69
CA ILE A 61 -15.75 0.99 -9.58
C ILE A 61 -15.29 -0.13 -8.65
N GLU A 62 -16.19 -1.08 -8.32
CA GLU A 62 -15.85 -2.29 -7.56
C GLU A 62 -14.74 -3.07 -8.26
N GLY A 63 -14.85 -3.31 -9.57
CA GLY A 63 -13.84 -4.04 -10.32
C GLY A 63 -12.47 -3.35 -10.32
N LEU A 64 -12.44 -2.04 -10.53
CA LEU A 64 -11.20 -1.26 -10.45
C LEU A 64 -10.60 -1.29 -9.03
N LEU A 65 -11.43 -1.22 -7.99
CA LEU A 65 -10.99 -1.33 -6.60
C LEU A 65 -10.30 -2.67 -6.35
N ARG A 66 -10.90 -3.76 -6.82
CA ARG A 66 -10.36 -5.12 -6.68
C ARG A 66 -9.07 -5.31 -7.48
N LEU A 67 -8.99 -4.80 -8.70
CA LEU A 67 -7.75 -4.81 -9.48
C LEU A 67 -6.62 -4.06 -8.75
N ARG A 68 -6.92 -2.88 -8.16
CA ARG A 68 -5.95 -2.14 -7.34
C ARG A 68 -5.50 -2.92 -6.10
N GLN A 69 -6.40 -3.68 -5.48
CA GLN A 69 -6.06 -4.58 -4.38
C GLN A 69 -5.10 -5.67 -4.83
N ILE A 70 -5.37 -6.37 -5.94
CA ILE A 70 -4.48 -7.41 -6.50
C ILE A 70 -3.10 -6.82 -6.82
N CYS A 71 -3.03 -5.63 -7.42
CA CYS A 71 -1.74 -4.96 -7.69
C CYS A 71 -0.92 -4.69 -6.44
N ASN A 72 -1.57 -4.48 -5.29
CA ASN A 72 -0.89 -4.29 -4.02
C ASN A 72 -0.53 -5.64 -3.40
N SER A 73 -1.50 -6.51 -3.15
CA SER A 73 -1.27 -7.89 -2.75
C SER A 73 -2.53 -8.73 -3.03
N PRO A 74 -2.40 -9.95 -3.60
CA PRO A 74 -3.48 -10.93 -3.70
C PRO A 74 -4.25 -11.15 -2.39
N GLN A 75 -3.55 -11.07 -1.26
CA GLN A 75 -4.14 -11.28 0.07
C GLN A 75 -5.14 -10.20 0.47
N LEU A 76 -5.17 -9.06 -0.21
CA LEU A 76 -6.20 -8.03 0.01
C LEU A 76 -7.57 -8.43 -0.56
N ILE A 77 -7.61 -9.43 -1.45
CA ILE A 77 -8.84 -10.02 -1.99
C ILE A 77 -9.26 -11.22 -1.15
N ASP A 78 -8.31 -12.12 -0.87
CA ASP A 78 -8.55 -13.33 -0.08
C ASP A 78 -7.35 -13.65 0.80
N GLN A 79 -7.57 -13.58 2.12
CA GLN A 79 -6.53 -13.85 3.12
C GLN A 79 -6.19 -15.35 3.24
N ASN A 80 -7.08 -16.23 2.75
CA ASN A 80 -6.94 -17.68 2.84
C ASN A 80 -6.22 -18.31 1.64
N LEU A 81 -5.71 -17.50 0.70
CA LEU A 81 -4.95 -17.99 -0.44
C LEU A 81 -3.83 -18.96 0.00
N PRO A 82 -3.52 -20.02 -0.76
CA PRO A 82 -2.31 -20.82 -0.54
C PRO A 82 -1.05 -19.96 -0.57
N ASN A 83 -0.02 -20.31 0.20
CA ASN A 83 1.21 -19.49 0.33
C ASN A 83 1.84 -19.11 -1.01
N HIS A 84 1.87 -20.02 -1.98
CA HIS A 84 2.45 -19.76 -3.30
C HIS A 84 1.68 -18.71 -4.13
N LEU A 85 0.41 -18.40 -3.77
CA LEU A 85 -0.42 -17.37 -4.41
C LEU A 85 -0.42 -16.04 -3.64
N ARG A 86 0.26 -15.95 -2.49
CA ARG A 86 0.26 -14.74 -1.64
C ARG A 86 1.26 -13.68 -2.07
N GLN A 87 2.11 -13.99 -3.05
CA GLN A 87 3.24 -13.15 -3.44
C GLN A 87 2.79 -11.71 -3.79
N SER A 88 3.52 -10.73 -3.26
CA SER A 88 3.27 -9.31 -3.51
C SER A 88 4.58 -8.63 -3.88
N VAL A 89 4.72 -8.29 -5.17
CA VAL A 89 5.92 -7.58 -5.65
C VAL A 89 6.17 -6.29 -4.87
N LYS A 90 5.12 -5.57 -4.47
CA LYS A 90 5.27 -4.29 -3.76
C LYS A 90 5.74 -4.47 -2.33
N ILE A 91 5.30 -5.51 -1.62
CA ILE A 91 5.79 -5.81 -0.28
C ILE A 91 7.25 -6.25 -0.38
N GLU A 92 7.58 -7.13 -1.33
CA GLU A 92 8.95 -7.58 -1.56
C GLU A 92 9.89 -6.41 -1.87
N THR A 93 9.50 -5.53 -2.80
CA THR A 93 10.27 -4.33 -3.16
C THR A 93 10.42 -3.38 -1.98
N LEU A 94 9.35 -3.18 -1.20
CA LEU A 94 9.40 -2.32 -0.01
C LEU A 94 10.39 -2.86 1.02
N LEU A 95 10.35 -4.17 1.29
CA LEU A 95 11.27 -4.81 2.23
C LEU A 95 12.72 -4.72 1.76
N ASP A 96 12.97 -4.93 0.46
CA ASP A 96 14.29 -4.78 -0.14
C ASP A 96 14.85 -3.36 0.08
N ILE A 97 14.04 -2.32 -0.17
CA ILE A 97 14.43 -0.92 0.09
C ILE A 97 14.72 -0.69 1.58
N ILE A 98 13.89 -1.22 2.48
CA ILE A 98 14.09 -1.06 3.93
C ILE A 98 15.38 -1.73 4.38
N GLU A 99 15.66 -2.94 3.90
CA GLU A 99 16.80 -3.74 4.36
C GLU A 99 18.13 -3.30 3.72
N ASN A 100 18.10 -2.88 2.45
CA ASN A 100 19.33 -2.67 1.67
C ASN A 100 19.62 -1.20 1.33
N ASP A 101 18.60 -0.36 1.18
CA ASP A 101 18.77 1.01 0.68
C ASP A 101 18.57 2.10 1.74
N LEU A 102 17.84 1.79 2.81
CA LEU A 102 17.41 2.79 3.79
C LEU A 102 18.57 3.27 4.68
N GLY A 103 19.56 2.43 4.96
CA GLY A 103 20.67 2.77 5.85
C GLY A 103 20.17 3.25 7.22
N ASP A 104 20.69 4.37 7.74
CA ASP A 104 20.25 4.95 9.03
C ASP A 104 19.06 5.94 8.89
N HIS A 105 18.39 5.95 7.73
CA HIS A 105 17.27 6.86 7.48
C HIS A 105 15.93 6.27 7.95
N HIS A 106 14.96 7.15 8.21
CA HIS A 106 13.60 6.73 8.59
C HIS A 106 12.68 6.82 7.37
N ALA A 107 11.87 5.79 7.14
CA ALA A 107 10.89 5.76 6.05
C ALA A 107 9.46 5.96 6.58
N LEU A 108 8.66 6.76 5.86
CA LEU A 108 7.22 6.87 6.10
C LEU A 108 6.46 6.15 4.98
N VAL A 109 5.80 5.04 5.34
CA VAL A 109 5.05 4.20 4.41
C VAL A 109 3.56 4.53 4.48
N TYR A 110 2.97 4.90 3.33
CA TYR A 110 1.55 5.21 3.23
C TYR A 110 0.83 4.21 2.32
N SER A 111 -0.38 3.83 2.70
CA SER A 111 -1.29 3.05 1.86
C SER A 111 -2.73 3.50 2.08
N GLN A 112 -3.52 3.50 1.00
CA GLN A 112 -4.97 3.72 1.09
C GLN A 112 -5.71 2.49 1.65
N PHE A 113 -5.07 1.33 1.69
CA PHE A 113 -5.63 0.10 2.25
C PHE A 113 -4.94 -0.20 3.58
N THR A 114 -5.66 -0.07 4.70
CA THR A 114 -5.15 -0.41 6.04
C THR A 114 -4.77 -1.89 6.14
N SER A 115 -5.50 -2.76 5.45
CA SER A 115 -5.15 -4.18 5.33
C SER A 115 -3.78 -4.40 4.65
N MET A 116 -3.36 -3.54 3.72
CA MET A 116 -2.00 -3.60 3.17
C MET A 116 -0.95 -3.25 4.23
N LEU A 117 -1.20 -2.24 5.07
CA LEU A 117 -0.30 -1.92 6.17
C LEU A 117 -0.24 -3.07 7.19
N ALA A 118 -1.35 -3.78 7.42
CA ALA A 118 -1.35 -4.98 8.25
C ALA A 118 -0.46 -6.10 7.67
N LEU A 119 -0.48 -6.31 6.35
CA LEU A 119 0.42 -7.27 5.69
C LEU A 119 1.90 -6.85 5.80
N VAL A 120 2.19 -5.57 5.60
CA VAL A 120 3.56 -5.03 5.75
C VAL A 120 4.06 -5.26 7.18
N ARG A 121 3.25 -4.90 8.19
CA ARG A 121 3.59 -5.12 9.60
C ARG A 121 3.92 -6.58 9.91
N HIS A 122 3.10 -7.50 9.41
CA HIS A 122 3.35 -8.93 9.58
C HIS A 122 4.70 -9.38 9.00
N GLU A 123 5.10 -8.82 7.85
CA GLU A 123 6.40 -9.13 7.26
C GLU A 123 7.58 -8.47 7.99
N LEU A 124 7.37 -7.28 8.58
CA LEU A 124 8.34 -6.61 9.45
C LEU A 124 8.52 -7.37 10.77
N ASP A 125 7.42 -7.81 11.40
CA ASP A 125 7.42 -8.61 12.64
C ASP A 125 8.23 -9.90 12.45
N LYS A 126 8.02 -10.60 11.33
CA LYS A 126 8.80 -11.82 10.98
C LYS A 126 10.29 -11.59 10.87
N ARG A 127 10.70 -10.39 10.45
CA ARG A 127 12.10 -10.00 10.26
C ARG A 127 12.69 -9.32 11.50
N ASN A 128 11.89 -9.15 12.56
CA ASN A 128 12.23 -8.39 13.75
C ASN A 128 12.66 -6.95 13.44
N ILE A 129 12.06 -6.34 12.42
CA ILE A 129 12.29 -4.93 12.10
C ILE A 129 11.33 -4.11 12.97
N PRO A 130 11.83 -3.24 13.87
CA PRO A 130 11.00 -2.35 14.68
C PRO A 130 10.12 -1.47 13.79
N TYR A 131 8.95 -1.03 14.26
CA TYR A 131 8.16 0.01 13.58
C TYR A 131 7.15 0.70 14.50
N ALA A 132 6.81 1.97 14.20
CA ALA A 132 5.60 2.62 14.68
C ALA A 132 4.42 2.44 13.69
N TYR A 133 3.19 2.34 14.21
CA TYR A 133 1.98 2.19 13.41
C TYR A 133 0.94 3.24 13.75
N LEU A 134 0.36 3.86 12.72
CA LEU A 134 -0.69 4.84 12.86
C LEU A 134 -1.75 4.66 11.76
N ASP A 135 -3.01 4.58 12.18
CA ASP A 135 -4.16 4.62 11.28
C ASP A 135 -5.31 5.49 11.81
N GLY A 136 -6.41 5.56 11.06
CA GLY A 136 -7.59 6.35 11.44
C GLY A 136 -8.35 5.84 12.67
N SER A 137 -8.03 4.64 13.18
CA SER A 137 -8.62 4.08 14.40
C SER A 137 -7.77 4.39 15.65
N THR A 138 -6.56 4.93 15.46
CA THR A 138 -5.63 5.19 16.55
C THR A 138 -6.12 6.35 17.42
N LYS A 139 -6.45 6.05 18.69
CA LYS A 139 -6.97 7.04 19.65
C LYS A 139 -5.90 8.00 20.16
N ASP A 140 -4.70 7.48 20.44
CA ASP A 140 -3.55 8.29 20.88
C ASP A 140 -2.55 8.48 19.75
N ARG A 141 -2.85 9.48 18.91
CA ARG A 141 -1.97 9.85 17.80
C ARG A 141 -0.69 10.54 18.25
N GLN A 142 -0.71 11.25 19.38
CA GLN A 142 0.46 11.97 19.87
C GLN A 142 1.50 11.02 20.47
N GLY A 143 1.07 10.00 21.20
CA GLY A 143 1.95 8.92 21.68
C GLY A 143 2.66 8.22 20.53
N ALA A 144 1.92 7.77 19.51
CA ALA A 144 2.51 7.09 18.34
C ALA A 144 3.50 7.98 17.57
N VAL A 145 3.24 9.28 17.46
CA VAL A 145 4.18 10.23 16.85
C VAL A 145 5.39 10.50 17.75
N SER A 146 5.23 10.47 19.07
CA SER A 146 6.33 10.64 20.00
C SER A 146 7.25 9.42 20.01
N ASP A 147 6.69 8.21 19.92
CA ASP A 147 7.47 6.97 19.79
C ASP A 147 8.28 6.96 18.49
N PHE A 148 7.72 7.48 17.38
CA PHE A 148 8.47 7.69 16.13
C PHE A 148 9.66 8.66 16.29
N MET A 149 9.50 9.72 17.09
CA MET A 149 10.53 10.75 17.26
C MET A 149 11.62 10.36 18.28
N ASP A 150 11.40 9.29 19.05
CA ASP A 150 12.35 8.81 20.06
C ASP A 150 13.23 7.68 19.51
N LYS A 151 14.45 8.06 19.08
CA LYS A 151 15.50 7.19 18.53
C LYS A 151 15.89 5.99 19.40
N LYS A 152 15.42 5.88 20.65
CA LYS A 152 15.73 4.77 21.56
C LYS A 152 14.74 3.62 21.51
N LYS A 153 13.59 3.76 20.84
CA LYS A 153 12.52 2.74 20.83
C LYS A 153 12.18 2.21 19.45
N SER A 154 12.56 2.92 18.41
CA SER A 154 12.33 2.54 17.02
C SER A 154 13.58 2.88 16.24
N ASP A 155 14.42 1.87 15.96
CA ASP A 155 15.56 2.06 15.05
C ASP A 155 15.08 2.25 13.60
N TYR A 156 13.83 1.85 13.32
CA TYR A 156 13.14 2.04 12.06
C TYR A 156 11.63 2.25 12.33
N PHE A 157 11.00 3.19 11.61
CA PHE A 157 9.58 3.64 11.55
C PHE A 157 8.90 4.32 12.74
#